data_AF-A0A661XIB2-F1
#
_entry.id   AF-A0A661XIB2-F1
#
_cell.length_a   1.000
_cell.length_b   1.000
_cell.length_c   1.000
_cell.angle_alpha   90.00
_cell.angle_beta   90.00
_cell.angle_gamma   90.00
#
_symmetry.space_group_name_H-M   'P 1'
#
loop_
_entity.id
_entity.type
_entity.pdbx_description
1 polymer ?
#
loop_
_entity_poly.entity_id
_entity_poly.type
_entity_poly.pdbx_seq_one_letter_code
_entity_poly.pdbx_strand_id
1 'polypeptide(L)'
;MTVLNDVLIPHLKAVFVLSYAQSMLVQMAFFGAYFTGAIIYYVISITSGDPINKIGYKKGIVIGLIISAIGSALFYPATYLHVYSFYLLALYVLGLGFTMLQIAANPFVAIVGSPETASSRLNFTQGFNS
;
A
#
# COMPACT_ATOMS: atom_id res chain seq x y z
N MET A 1 3.31 -16.68 -3.65
CA MET A 1 3.44 -15.67 -2.57
C MET A 1 4.71 -15.85 -1.73
N THR A 2 5.27 -17.05 -1.63
CA THR A 2 6.63 -17.29 -1.08
C THR A 2 7.74 -16.93 -2.08
N VAL A 3 7.58 -17.34 -3.34
CA VAL A 3 8.60 -17.15 -4.40
C VAL A 3 8.96 -15.67 -4.68
N LEU A 4 7.99 -14.76 -4.54
CA LEU A 4 8.23 -13.32 -4.75
C LEU A 4 9.04 -12.72 -3.57
N ASN A 5 8.86 -13.26 -2.36
CA ASN A 5 9.58 -12.84 -1.17
C ASN A 5 11.04 -13.30 -1.22
N ASP A 6 11.27 -14.51 -1.76
CA ASP A 6 12.60 -15.10 -1.92
C ASP A 6 13.49 -14.36 -2.93
N VAL A 7 12.91 -13.67 -3.93
CA VAL A 7 13.68 -12.89 -4.91
C VAL A 7 13.90 -11.44 -4.46
N LEU A 8 12.95 -10.87 -3.70
CA LEU A 8 12.98 -9.45 -3.34
C LEU A 8 13.87 -9.16 -2.12
N ILE A 9 13.89 -10.05 -1.12
CA ILE A 9 14.70 -9.88 0.11
C ILE A 9 16.22 -9.86 -0.16
N PRO A 10 16.80 -10.74 -1.00
CA PRO A 10 18.24 -10.72 -1.28
C PRO A 10 18.68 -9.48 -2.07
N HIS A 11 17.82 -9.00 -2.98
CA HIS A 11 18.13 -7.84 -3.81
C HIS A 11 18.16 -6.55 -2.99
N LEU A 12 17.24 -6.41 -2.02
CA LEU A 12 17.24 -5.30 -1.07
C LEU A 12 18.42 -5.34 -0.08
N LYS A 13 18.89 -6.53 0.32
CA LYS A 13 20.10 -6.71 1.15
C LYS A 13 21.41 -6.37 0.43
N ALA A 14 21.46 -6.50 -0.90
CA ALA A 14 22.65 -6.27 -1.70
C ALA A 14 22.85 -4.79 -2.09
N VAL A 15 21.76 -4.05 -2.32
CA VAL A 15 21.81 -2.65 -2.78
C VAL A 15 22.05 -1.67 -1.62
N PHE A 16 21.57 -2.04 -0.43
CA PHE A 16 21.69 -1.21 0.74
C PHE A 16 22.43 -2.00 1.82
N VAL A 17 23.67 -1.61 2.11
CA VAL A 17 24.33 -1.94 3.38
C VAL A 17 23.59 -1.18 4.48
N LEU A 18 22.31 -1.50 4.66
CA LEU A 18 21.41 -0.86 5.60
C LEU A 18 21.70 -1.48 6.95
N SER A 19 22.08 -0.65 7.93
CA SER A 19 22.10 -1.08 9.32
C SER A 19 20.73 -1.66 9.67
N TYR A 20 20.68 -2.77 10.41
CA TYR A 20 19.42 -3.42 10.82
C TYR A 20 18.40 -2.42 11.38
N ALA A 21 18.88 -1.40 12.10
CA ALA A 21 18.06 -0.30 12.61
C ALA A 21 17.34 0.51 11.52
N GLN A 22 18.01 0.83 10.41
CA GLN A 22 17.42 1.56 9.29
C GLN A 22 16.38 0.72 8.54
N SER A 23 16.62 -0.59 8.41
CA SER A 23 15.62 -1.49 7.80
C SER A 23 14.36 -1.57 8.66
N MET A 24 14.52 -1.64 9.98
CA MET A 24 13.38 -1.62 10.90
C MET A 24 12.63 -0.30 10.86
N LEU A 25 13.31 0.84 10.76
CA LEU A 25 12.66 2.15 10.65
C LEU A 25 11.83 2.29 9.38
N VAL A 26 12.30 1.74 8.25
CA VAL A 26 11.52 1.69 7.01
C VAL A 26 10.26 0.84 7.19
N GLN A 27 10.37 -0.34 7.81
CA GLN A 27 9.20 -1.16 8.14
C GLN A 27 8.22 -0.44 9.06
N MET A 28 8.72 0.22 10.11
CA MET A 28 7.89 0.99 11.05
C MET A 28 7.21 2.17 10.36
N ALA A 29 7.89 2.87 9.45
CA ALA A 29 7.28 3.94 8.67
C ALA A 29 6.17 3.39 7.75
N PHE A 30 6.41 2.27 7.08
CA PHE A 30 5.43 1.68 6.18
C PHE A 30 4.21 1.15 6.95
N PHE A 31 4.39 0.29 7.96
CA PHE A 31 3.27 -0.21 8.76
C PHE A 31 2.58 0.89 9.56
N GLY A 32 3.35 1.89 10.04
CA GLY A 32 2.81 3.07 10.70
C GLY A 32 1.89 3.87 9.79
N ALA A 33 2.25 4.03 8.51
CA ALA A 33 1.38 4.69 7.53
C ALA A 33 0.06 3.93 7.35
N TYR A 34 0.10 2.60 7.28
CA TYR A 34 -1.12 1.79 7.20
C TYR A 34 -2.00 1.92 8.42
N PHE A 35 -1.41 1.85 9.62
CA PHE A 35 -2.13 1.99 10.87
C PHE A 35 -2.78 3.37 11.00
N THR A 36 -2.01 4.44 10.77
CA THR A 36 -2.51 5.80 10.86
C THR A 36 -3.52 6.11 9.76
N GLY A 37 -3.28 5.66 8.52
CA GLY A 37 -4.23 5.81 7.41
C GLY A 37 -5.56 5.11 7.70
N ALA A 38 -5.53 3.91 8.27
CA ALA A 38 -6.72 3.18 8.68
C ALA A 38 -7.47 3.89 9.82
N ILE A 39 -6.76 4.41 10.83
CA ILE A 39 -7.38 5.19 11.91
C ILE A 39 -8.02 6.46 11.38
N ILE A 40 -7.32 7.22 10.55
CA ILE A 40 -7.86 8.45 9.93
C ILE A 40 -9.14 8.10 9.16
N TYR A 41 -9.11 7.06 8.34
CA TYR A 41 -10.29 6.61 7.61
C TYR A 41 -11.43 6.22 8.54
N TYR A 42 -11.14 5.44 9.59
CA TYR A 42 -12.12 4.98 10.56
C TYR A 42 -12.80 6.15 11.31
N VAL A 43 -12.01 7.13 11.76
CA VAL A 43 -12.52 8.33 12.45
C VAL A 43 -13.38 9.18 11.53
N ILE A 44 -13.01 9.34 10.26
CA ILE A 44 -13.84 10.05 9.29
C ILE A 44 -15.13 9.24 9.02
N SER A 45 -15.02 7.93 8.89
CA SER A 45 -16.16 7.04 8.63
C SER A 45 -17.19 7.06 9.77
N ILE A 46 -16.77 7.06 11.03
CA ILE A 46 -17.70 7.11 12.18
C ILE A 46 -18.37 8.48 12.34
N THR A 47 -17.65 9.58 12.05
CA THR A 47 -18.16 10.95 12.24
C THR A 47 -19.02 11.43 11.08
N SER A 48 -18.61 11.13 9.84
CA SER A 48 -19.21 11.68 8.62
C SER A 48 -19.89 10.62 7.76
N GLY A 49 -19.89 9.35 8.18
CA GLY A 49 -20.29 8.22 7.35
C GLY A 49 -19.19 7.79 6.38
N ASP A 50 -19.32 6.59 5.80
CA ASP A 50 -18.30 6.01 4.91
C ASP A 50 -18.00 6.95 3.72
N PRO A 51 -16.78 7.53 3.65
CA PRO A 51 -16.42 8.50 2.62
C PRO A 51 -16.46 7.89 1.23
N ILE A 52 -16.07 6.63 1.10
CA ILE A 52 -15.94 5.94 -0.18
C ILE A 52 -17.32 5.57 -0.72
N ASN A 53 -18.25 5.18 0.15
CA ASN A 53 -19.64 4.99 -0.25
C ASN A 53 -20.29 6.30 -0.71
N LYS A 54 -19.89 7.44 -0.14
CA LYS A 54 -20.41 8.77 -0.55
C LYS A 54 -19.81 9.27 -1.87
N ILE A 55 -18.49 9.19 -2.06
CA ILE A 55 -17.81 9.73 -3.23
C ILE A 55 -17.72 8.73 -4.40
N GLY A 56 -17.93 7.45 -4.12
CA GLY A 56 -17.79 6.33 -5.05
C GLY A 56 -16.38 5.73 -5.07
N TYR A 57 -16.32 4.40 -5.20
CA TYR A 57 -15.09 3.62 -5.17
C TYR A 57 -14.03 4.06 -6.19
N LYS A 58 -14.43 4.35 -7.43
CA LYS A 58 -13.51 4.82 -8.49
C LYS A 58 -12.78 6.10 -8.07
N LYS A 59 -13.48 7.06 -7.46
CA LYS A 59 -12.87 8.30 -6.97
C LYS A 59 -11.93 8.05 -5.79
N GLY A 60 -12.31 7.14 -4.88
CA GLY A 60 -11.45 6.71 -3.77
C GLY A 60 -10.12 6.13 -4.26
N ILE A 61 -10.16 5.26 -5.28
CA ILE A 61 -8.96 4.70 -5.92
C ILE A 61 -8.11 5.81 -6.57
N VAL A 62 -8.71 6.74 -7.31
CA VAL A 62 -7.98 7.85 -7.92
C VAL A 62 -7.29 8.73 -6.88
N ILE A 63 -7.97 9.03 -5.76
CA ILE A 63 -7.37 9.80 -4.66
C ILE A 63 -6.16 9.06 -4.07
N GLY A 64 -6.29 7.75 -3.81
CA GLY A 64 -5.17 6.95 -3.32
C GLY A 64 -3.99 6.91 -4.30
N LEU A 65 -4.25 6.79 -5.61
CA LEU A 65 -3.22 6.88 -6.66
C LEU A 65 -2.52 8.24 -6.69
N ILE A 66 -3.26 9.35 -6.53
CA ILE A 66 -2.67 10.69 -6.48
C ILE A 66 -1.76 10.83 -5.26
N ILE A 67 -2.19 10.37 -4.08
CA ILE A 67 -1.36 10.39 -2.87
C ILE A 67 -0.10 9.55 -3.07
N SER A 68 -0.21 8.35 -3.64
CA SER A 68 0.93 7.49 -3.97
C SER A 68 1.86 8.13 -5.00
N ALA A 69 1.33 8.86 -5.99
CA ALA A 69 2.13 9.61 -6.96
C ALA A 69 2.90 10.76 -6.29
N ILE A 70 2.28 11.47 -5.35
CA ILE A 70 2.95 12.51 -4.55
C ILE A 70 4.06 11.89 -3.69
N GLY A 71 3.78 10.79 -2.99
CA GLY A 71 4.79 10.05 -2.23
C GLY A 71 5.97 9.62 -3.10
N SER A 72 5.67 9.10 -4.30
CA SER A 72 6.68 8.72 -5.31
C SER A 72 7.51 9.92 -5.78
N ALA A 73 6.86 11.06 -6.05
CA ALA A 73 7.52 12.29 -6.47
C ALA A 73 8.43 12.87 -5.37
N LEU A 74 8.07 12.71 -4.09
CA LEU A 74 8.88 13.15 -2.95
C LEU A 74 10.20 12.36 -2.80
N PHE A 75 10.33 11.17 -3.39
CA PHE A 75 11.62 10.48 -3.40
C PHE A 75 12.68 11.22 -4.22
N TYR A 76 12.32 11.91 -5.29
CA TYR A 76 13.28 12.66 -6.10
C TYR A 76 14.05 13.73 -5.28
N PRO A 77 13.39 14.65 -4.56
CA PRO A 77 14.09 15.57 -3.66
C PRO A 77 14.70 14.84 -2.44
N ALA A 78 14.12 13.73 -1.98
CA ALA A 78 14.69 12.96 -0.87
C ALA A 78 16.08 12.41 -1.19
N THR A 79 16.27 11.88 -2.39
CA THR A 79 17.56 11.39 -2.87
C THR A 79 18.53 12.54 -3.05
N TYR A 80 18.09 13.67 -3.62
CA TYR A 80 18.96 14.83 -3.85
C TYR A 80 19.48 15.45 -2.54
N LEU A 81 18.62 15.57 -1.53
CA LEU A 81 19.00 16.14 -0.23
C LEU A 81 19.80 15.17 0.67
N HIS A 82 19.85 13.87 0.34
CA HIS A 82 20.52 12.83 1.11
C HIS A 82 20.10 12.76 2.59
N VAL A 83 18.87 13.19 2.91
CA VAL A 83 18.32 13.16 4.28
C VAL A 83 17.45 11.92 4.48
N TYR A 84 17.93 10.96 5.26
CA TYR A 84 17.24 9.70 5.54
C TYR A 84 15.82 9.88 6.09
N SER A 85 15.61 10.84 7.01
CA SER A 85 14.28 11.14 7.56
C SER A 85 13.29 11.62 6.50
N PHE A 86 13.77 12.31 5.47
CA PHE A 86 12.92 12.77 4.37
C PHE A 86 12.55 11.61 3.43
N TYR A 87 13.45 10.64 3.27
CA TYR A 87 13.17 9.36 2.61
C TYR A 87 12.07 8.57 3.35
N LEU A 88 12.15 8.51 4.68
CA LEU A 88 11.12 7.87 5.50
C LEU A 88 9.77 8.59 5.39
N LEU A 89 9.76 9.93 5.34
CA LEU A 89 8.54 10.71 5.13
C LEU A 89 7.91 10.40 3.75
N ALA A 90 8.72 10.37 2.69
CA ALA A 90 8.24 10.02 1.35
C ALA A 90 7.65 8.60 1.31
N LEU A 91 8.33 7.63 1.93
CA LEU A 91 7.84 6.27 2.15
C LEU A 91 6.52 6.22 2.91
N TYR A 92 6.40 7.03 3.95
CA TYR A 92 5.20 7.10 4.79
C TYR A 92 4.00 7.65 3.99
N VAL A 93 4.19 8.74 3.23
CA VAL A 93 3.15 9.30 2.36
C VAL A 93 2.74 8.31 1.28
N LEU A 94 3.70 7.59 0.68
CA LEU A 94 3.42 6.53 -0.28
C LEU A 94 2.55 5.42 0.34
N GLY A 95 2.89 4.98 1.57
CA GLY A 95 2.13 3.99 2.34
C GLY A 95 0.70 4.44 2.67
N LEU A 96 0.49 5.72 2.99
CA LEU A 96 -0.86 6.29 3.17
C LEU A 96 -1.70 6.17 1.88
N GLY A 97 -1.09 6.45 0.72
CA GLY A 97 -1.76 6.30 -0.58
C GLY A 97 -2.17 4.85 -0.85
N PHE A 98 -1.29 3.89 -0.56
CA PHE A 98 -1.61 2.46 -0.68
C PHE A 98 -2.70 2.00 0.28
N THR A 99 -2.73 2.56 1.49
CA THR A 99 -3.78 2.28 2.46
C THR A 99 -5.14 2.74 1.92
N MET A 100 -5.22 3.96 1.41
CA MET A 100 -6.45 4.49 0.81
C MET A 100 -6.87 3.69 -0.43
N LEU A 101 -5.91 3.32 -1.28
CA LEU A 101 -6.12 2.43 -2.42
C LEU A 101 -6.75 1.11 -1.98
N GLN A 102 -6.24 0.50 -0.92
CA GLN A 102 -6.72 -0.79 -0.44
C GLN A 102 -8.13 -0.69 0.18
N ILE A 103 -8.39 0.37 0.94
CA ILE A 103 -9.71 0.64 1.51
C ILE A 103 -10.76 0.87 0.39
N ALA A 104 -10.37 1.53 -0.71
CA ALA A 104 -11.27 1.79 -1.84
C ALA A 104 -11.40 0.61 -2.83
N ALA A 105 -10.30 -0.10 -3.10
CA ALA A 105 -10.24 -1.15 -4.10
C ALA A 105 -10.88 -2.46 -3.62
N ASN A 106 -10.72 -2.81 -2.32
CA ASN A 106 -11.24 -4.08 -1.81
C ASN A 106 -12.77 -4.21 -2.01
N PRO A 107 -13.60 -3.21 -1.66
CA PRO A 107 -15.04 -3.31 -1.91
C PRO A 107 -15.38 -3.12 -3.39
N PHE A 108 -14.61 -2.31 -4.13
CA PHE A 108 -14.80 -2.15 -5.58
C PHE A 108 -14.70 -3.49 -6.32
N VAL A 109 -13.66 -4.28 -6.02
CA VAL A 109 -13.45 -5.61 -6.60
C VAL A 109 -14.56 -6.57 -6.19
N ALA A 110 -15.05 -6.50 -4.95
CA ALA A 110 -16.18 -7.32 -4.50
C ALA A 110 -17.50 -6.99 -5.22
N ILE A 111 -17.70 -5.74 -5.64
CA ILE A 111 -18.92 -5.29 -6.35
C ILE A 111 -18.81 -5.52 -7.86
N VAL A 112 -17.62 -5.35 -8.44
CA VAL A 112 -17.38 -5.53 -9.88
C VAL A 112 -17.11 -7.00 -10.24
N GLY A 113 -16.62 -7.79 -9.30
CA GLY A 113 -16.41 -9.22 -9.47
C GLY A 113 -17.71 -10.00 -9.28
N SER A 114 -18.14 -10.69 -10.33
CA SER A 114 -19.21 -11.70 -10.28
C SER A 114 -18.91 -12.76 -9.19
N PRO A 115 -19.83 -13.02 -8.24
CA PRO A 115 -19.66 -14.04 -7.19
C PRO A 115 -19.44 -15.47 -7.71
N GLU A 116 -19.82 -15.78 -8.96
CA GLU A 116 -19.89 -17.16 -9.44
C GLU A 116 -18.57 -17.80 -9.91
N THR A 117 -17.48 -17.04 -10.13
CA THR A 117 -16.24 -17.58 -10.72
C THR A 117 -15.03 -17.65 -9.78
N ALA A 118 -15.19 -17.24 -8.51
CA ALA A 118 -14.11 -17.21 -7.52
C ALA A 118 -13.53 -18.60 -7.20
N SER A 119 -14.39 -19.59 -6.98
CA SER A 119 -13.98 -20.96 -6.61
C SER A 119 -13.34 -21.72 -7.78
N SER A 120 -13.82 -21.50 -9.01
CA SER A 120 -13.31 -22.18 -10.22
C SER A 120 -11.92 -21.67 -10.63
N ARG A 121 -11.67 -20.36 -10.50
CA ARG A 121 -10.34 -19.77 -10.71
C ARG A 121 -9.34 -20.19 -9.64
N LEU A 122 -9.78 -20.32 -8.39
CA LEU A 122 -8.95 -20.78 -7.28
C LEU A 122 -8.48 -22.23 -7.49
N ASN A 123 -9.38 -23.13 -7.90
CA ASN A 123 -9.04 -24.52 -8.21
C ASN A 123 -8.12 -24.65 -9.44
N PHE A 124 -8.32 -23.83 -10.48
CA PHE A 124 -7.42 -23.82 -11.65
C PHE A 124 -6.01 -23.36 -11.29
N THR A 125 -5.88 -22.34 -10.42
CA THR A 125 -4.56 -21.88 -9.94
C THR A 125 -3.89 -22.80 -8.92
N GLN A 126 -4.66 -23.58 -8.14
CA GLN A 126 -4.10 -24.60 -7.26
C GLN A 126 -3.66 -25.85 -8.03
N GLY A 127 -4.30 -26.18 -9.17
CA GLY A 127 -3.87 -27.25 -10.06
C GLY A 127 -2.55 -26.99 -10.80
N PHE A 128 -2.17 -25.73 -11.02
CA PHE A 128 -0.87 -25.32 -11.57
C PHE A 128 0.20 -25.04 -10.51
N ASN A 129 -0.13 -25.20 -9.21
CA ASN A 129 0.80 -25.04 -8.09
C ASN A 129 1.04 -26.41 -7.43
N SER A 130 1.38 -27.38 -8.27
CA SER A 130 2.27 -28.49 -7.93
C SER A 130 3.60 -28.28 -8.65
#